data_AF-A0A564T2I6-F1
#
_entry.id   AF-A0A564T2I6-F1
#
_cell.length_a   1.000
_cell.length_b   1.000
_cell.length_c   1.000
_cell.angle_alpha   90.00
_cell.angle_beta   90.00
_cell.angle_gamma   90.00
#
_symmetry.space_group_name_H-M   'P 1'
#
loop_
_entity.id
_entity.type
_entity.pdbx_description
1 polymer ?
#
loop_
_entity_poly.entity_id
_entity_poly.type
_entity_poly.pdbx_seq_one_letter_code
_entity_poly.pdbx_strand_id
1 'polypeptide(L)'
;MELVYMDGKREPYTLSSIIAECAEVKHRHLKILLNKHRADFEKFGKVTFKISPSEAGQNVRDYILNEQQATLLITYLRNTEPVKEFKTNLVKAFFEMRDEVAEFKLQRALEQPKRKSLHEAIEHWGTST
;
A
#
# COMPACT_ATOMS: atom_id res chain seq x y z
N MET A 1 -12.67 -0.17 -8.76
CA MET A 1 -12.16 0.05 -7.39
C MET A 1 -10.66 -0.09 -7.45
N GLU A 2 -9.92 0.82 -6.83
CA GLU A 2 -8.46 0.74 -6.74
C GLU A 2 -8.08 -0.24 -5.63
N LEU A 3 -7.21 -1.22 -5.93
CA LEU A 3 -6.87 -2.29 -4.99
C LEU A 3 -5.69 -1.95 -4.09
N VAL A 4 -4.79 -1.10 -4.57
CA VAL A 4 -3.52 -0.75 -3.95
C VAL A 4 -3.35 0.75 -4.05
N TYR A 5 -2.95 1.39 -2.96
CA TYR A 5 -2.69 2.82 -2.85
C TYR A 5 -1.25 3.07 -2.48
N MET A 6 -0.81 4.32 -2.69
CA MET A 6 0.52 4.78 -2.30
C MET A 6 0.49 5.62 -1.03
N ASP A 7 1.37 5.31 -0.10
CA ASP A 7 1.56 6.14 1.09
C ASP A 7 2.47 7.35 0.80
N GLY A 8 2.64 8.23 1.81
CA GLY A 8 3.50 9.41 1.69
C GLY A 8 5.00 9.11 1.50
N LYS A 9 5.43 7.87 1.77
CA LYS A 9 6.81 7.38 1.55
C LYS A 9 6.98 6.70 0.20
N ARG A 10 5.91 6.63 -0.60
CA ARG A 10 5.84 5.89 -1.85
C ARG A 10 6.03 4.39 -1.66
N GLU A 11 5.37 3.82 -0.65
CA GLU A 11 5.23 2.39 -0.47
C GLU A 11 3.78 1.96 -0.76
N PRO A 12 3.57 0.92 -1.60
CA PRO A 12 2.24 0.44 -1.92
C PRO A 12 1.62 -0.32 -0.75
N TYR A 13 0.34 -0.06 -0.50
CA TYR A 13 -0.44 -0.73 0.54
C TYR A 13 -1.89 -0.98 0.08
N THR A 14 -2.56 -1.93 0.73
CA THR A 14 -4.00 -2.16 0.58
C THR A 14 -4.69 -2.11 1.95
N LEU A 15 -6.02 -2.11 1.93
CA LEU A 15 -6.84 -2.04 3.13
C LEU A 15 -7.57 -3.37 3.37
N SER A 16 -7.78 -3.70 4.63
CA SER A 16 -8.56 -4.88 5.00
C SER A 16 -10.02 -4.81 4.54
N SER A 17 -10.60 -3.61 4.44
CA SER A 17 -11.92 -3.37 3.83
C SER A 17 -11.97 -3.82 2.38
N ILE A 18 -10.98 -3.43 1.57
CA ILE A 18 -10.89 -3.77 0.15
C ILE A 18 -10.69 -5.27 -0.04
N ILE A 19 -9.79 -5.88 0.74
CA ILE A 19 -9.61 -7.33 0.70
C ILE A 19 -10.92 -8.04 1.08
N ALA A 20 -11.63 -7.56 2.10
CA ALA A 20 -12.89 -8.15 2.52
C ALA A 20 -13.95 -8.11 1.41
N GLU A 21 -14.07 -6.96 0.75
CA GLU A 21 -15.00 -6.75 -0.35
C GLU A 21 -14.65 -7.63 -1.57
N CYS A 22 -13.42 -7.54 -2.07
CA CYS A 22 -13.01 -8.25 -3.28
C CYS A 22 -12.89 -9.77 -3.11
N ALA A 23 -12.56 -10.25 -1.90
CA ALA A 23 -12.50 -11.67 -1.60
C ALA A 23 -13.85 -12.24 -1.14
N GLU A 24 -14.90 -11.42 -1.07
CA GLU A 24 -16.23 -11.78 -0.54
C GLU A 24 -16.18 -12.41 0.85
N VAL A 25 -15.28 -11.93 1.71
CA VAL A 25 -15.11 -12.42 3.07
C VAL A 25 -15.53 -11.36 4.07
N LYS A 26 -16.16 -11.79 5.16
CA LYS A 26 -16.54 -10.86 6.24
C LYS A 26 -15.30 -10.18 6.81
N HIS A 27 -15.29 -8.86 6.90
CA HIS A 27 -14.19 -8.08 7.49
C HIS A 27 -13.77 -8.58 8.89
N ARG A 28 -14.74 -8.99 9.72
CA ARG A 28 -14.51 -9.63 11.02
C ARG A 28 -13.59 -10.85 10.94
N HIS A 29 -13.68 -11.65 9.87
CA HIS A 29 -12.82 -12.81 9.67
C HIS A 29 -11.36 -12.39 9.46
N LEU A 30 -11.12 -11.39 8.62
CA LEU A 30 -9.77 -10.84 8.41
C LEU A 30 -9.18 -10.27 9.70
N LYS A 31 -9.98 -9.54 10.48
CA LYS A 31 -9.57 -9.06 11.80
C LYS A 31 -9.15 -10.20 12.72
N ILE A 32 -9.86 -11.33 12.73
CA ILE A 32 -9.50 -12.49 13.53
C ILE A 32 -8.16 -13.06 13.06
N LEU A 33 -7.97 -13.24 11.75
CA LEU A 33 -6.71 -13.75 11.18
C LEU A 33 -5.52 -12.85 11.52
N LEU A 34 -5.66 -11.53 11.32
CA LEU A 34 -4.62 -10.54 11.61
C LEU A 34 -4.22 -10.52 13.10
N ASN A 35 -5.19 -10.67 14.01
CA ASN A 35 -4.88 -10.71 15.44
C ASN A 35 -4.32 -12.06 15.87
N LYS A 36 -4.82 -13.17 15.33
CA LYS A 36 -4.36 -14.53 15.65
C LYS A 36 -2.93 -14.77 15.19
N HIS A 37 -2.59 -14.31 13.99
CA HIS A 37 -1.29 -14.50 13.35
C HIS A 37 -0.44 -13.22 13.37
N ARG A 38 -0.69 -12.33 14.34
CA ARG A 38 -0.08 -11.00 14.38
C ARG A 38 1.45 -11.02 14.31
N ALA A 39 2.08 -11.94 15.04
CA ALA A 39 3.53 -12.11 15.04
C ALA A 39 4.08 -12.47 13.65
N ASP A 40 3.33 -13.21 12.82
CA ASP A 40 3.75 -13.54 11.46
C ASP A 40 3.66 -12.34 10.52
N PHE A 41 2.61 -11.52 10.66
CA PHE A 41 2.49 -10.27 9.91
C PHE A 41 3.53 -9.23 10.33
N GLU A 42 3.87 -9.20 11.62
CA GLU A 42 4.85 -8.24 12.17
C GLU A 42 6.30 -8.54 11.73
N LYS A 43 6.59 -9.73 11.20
CA LYS A 43 7.85 -10.03 10.49
C LYS A 43 8.06 -9.16 9.25
N PHE A 44 6.98 -8.68 8.64
CA PHE A 44 6.99 -7.85 7.44
C PHE A 44 6.72 -6.37 7.74
N GLY A 45 6.82 -5.96 9.01
CA GLY A 45 6.56 -4.60 9.46
C GLY A 45 5.37 -4.49 10.40
N LYS A 46 5.25 -3.36 11.10
CA LYS A 46 4.22 -3.17 12.14
C LYS A 46 2.82 -3.20 11.53
N VAL A 47 1.93 -4.03 12.10
CA VAL A 47 0.51 -4.03 11.73
C VAL A 47 -0.15 -2.76 12.28
N THR A 48 -0.66 -1.93 11.38
CA THR A 48 -1.34 -0.67 11.72
C THR A 48 -2.77 -0.66 11.19
N PHE A 49 -3.60 0.24 11.73
CA PHE A 49 -4.98 0.41 11.32
C PHE A 49 -5.43 1.85 11.50
N LYS A 50 -6.40 2.28 10.70
CA LYS A 50 -7.17 3.51 10.92
C LYS A 50 -8.50 3.14 11.58
N ILE A 51 -9.01 4.05 12.41
CA ILE A 51 -10.36 3.91 12.96
C ILE A 51 -11.28 4.74 12.07
N SER A 52 -12.31 4.10 11.53
CA SER A 52 -13.34 4.76 10.74
C SER A 52 -14.71 4.48 11.38
N PRO A 53 -15.61 5.47 11.42
CA PRO A 53 -17.00 5.23 11.80
C PRO A 53 -17.66 4.34 10.75
N SER A 54 -18.40 3.33 11.19
CA SER A 54 -19.30 2.56 10.31
C SER A 54 -20.59 3.33 10.06
N GLU A 55 -21.38 2.86 9.09
CA GLU A 55 -22.74 3.37 8.84
C GLU A 55 -23.64 3.31 10.09
N ALA A 56 -23.39 2.35 10.99
CA ALA A 56 -24.09 2.21 12.27
C ALA A 56 -23.46 3.03 13.41
N GLY A 57 -22.50 3.93 13.12
CA GLY A 57 -21.81 4.76 14.10
C GLY A 57 -20.79 4.02 14.97
N GLN A 58 -20.48 2.76 14.66
CA GLN A 58 -19.50 1.99 15.43
C GLN A 58 -18.09 2.17 14.89
N ASN A 59 -17.11 2.26 15.78
CA ASN A 59 -15.70 2.35 15.40
C ASN A 59 -15.20 1.02 14.81
N VAL A 60 -14.85 1.03 13.53
CA VAL A 60 -14.24 -0.12 12.83
C VAL A 60 -12.77 0.16 12.60
N ARG A 61 -11.93 -0.86 12.88
CA ARG A 61 -10.49 -0.81 12.58
C ARG A 61 -10.29 -1.30 11.15
N ASP A 62 -9.84 -0.44 10.26
CA ASP A 62 -9.42 -0.83 8.93
C ASP A 62 -7.89 -0.93 8.90
N TYR A 63 -7.39 -2.15 8.73
CA TYR A 63 -5.96 -2.43 8.74
C TYR A 63 -5.31 -1.99 7.43
N ILE A 64 -4.13 -1.40 7.56
CA ILE A 64 -3.27 -1.00 6.45
C ILE A 64 -2.22 -2.09 6.30
N LEU A 65 -2.19 -2.72 5.13
CA LEU A 65 -1.34 -3.87 4.85
C LEU A 65 -0.42 -3.53 3.68
N ASN A 66 0.89 -3.68 3.90
CA ASN A 66 1.84 -3.64 2.79
C ASN A 66 1.70 -4.90 1.90
N GLU A 67 2.44 -4.91 0.78
CA GLU A 67 2.44 -6.04 -0.17
C GLU A 67 2.60 -7.40 0.52
N GLN A 68 3.67 -7.56 1.32
CA GLN A 68 4.00 -8.84 1.96
C GLN A 68 2.93 -9.29 2.97
N GLN A 69 2.39 -8.35 3.75
CA GLN A 69 1.31 -8.63 4.70
C GLN A 69 0.02 -9.01 3.96
N ALA A 70 -0.34 -8.33 2.87
CA ALA A 70 -1.52 -8.65 2.09
C ALA A 70 -1.39 -10.03 1.41
N THR A 71 -0.22 -10.33 0.84
CA THR A 71 0.09 -11.65 0.27
C THR A 71 -0.03 -12.74 1.32
N LEU A 72 0.54 -12.55 2.52
CA LEU A 72 0.41 -13.51 3.62
C LEU A 72 -1.05 -13.70 4.03
N LEU A 73 -1.82 -12.60 4.17
CA LEU A 73 -3.21 -12.67 4.61
C LEU A 73 -4.06 -13.53 3.67
N ILE A 74 -3.83 -13.38 2.37
CA ILE A 74 -4.48 -14.16 1.32
C ILE A 74 -4.22 -15.66 1.44
N THR A 75 -3.04 -16.08 1.92
CA THR A 75 -2.73 -17.52 2.08
C THR A 75 -3.62 -18.19 3.13
N TYR A 76 -4.16 -17.42 4.07
CA TYR A 76 -5.10 -17.91 5.09
C TYR A 76 -6.54 -17.98 4.60
N LEU A 77 -6.85 -17.41 3.43
CA LEU A 77 -8.19 -17.43 2.86
C LEU A 77 -8.45 -18.76 2.13
N ARG A 78 -9.71 -19.22 2.17
CA ARG A 78 -10.14 -20.38 1.40
C ARG A 78 -9.97 -20.11 -0.10
N ASN A 79 -9.58 -21.13 -0.86
CA ASN A 79 -9.34 -21.00 -2.30
C ASN A 79 -10.65 -21.05 -3.11
N THR A 80 -11.56 -20.12 -2.84
CA THR A 80 -12.80 -19.94 -3.62
C THR A 80 -12.50 -19.20 -4.92
N GLU A 81 -13.40 -19.28 -5.90
CA GLU A 81 -13.21 -18.63 -7.20
C GLU A 81 -13.03 -17.10 -7.09
N PRO A 82 -13.84 -16.36 -6.29
CA PRO A 82 -13.62 -14.94 -6.06
C PRO A 82 -12.24 -14.63 -5.46
N VAL A 83 -11.77 -15.48 -4.56
CA VAL A 83 -10.44 -15.32 -3.93
C VAL A 83 -9.31 -15.56 -4.94
N LYS A 84 -9.47 -16.46 -5.92
CA LYS A 84 -8.46 -16.67 -6.98
C LYS A 84 -8.37 -15.48 -7.94
N GLU A 85 -9.52 -14.94 -8.34
CA GLU A 85 -9.57 -13.75 -9.18
C GLU A 85 -8.96 -12.56 -8.44
N PHE A 86 -9.35 -12.35 -7.18
CA PHE A 86 -8.78 -11.31 -6.34
C PHE A 86 -7.26 -11.43 -6.19
N LYS A 87 -6.73 -12.64 -5.96
CA LYS A 87 -5.28 -12.88 -5.91
C LYS A 87 -4.57 -12.38 -7.16
N THR A 88 -5.11 -12.74 -8.32
CA THR A 88 -4.53 -12.37 -9.62
C THR A 88 -4.51 -10.85 -9.78
N ASN A 89 -5.62 -10.19 -9.44
CA ASN A 89 -5.74 -8.74 -9.56
C ASN A 89 -4.87 -7.99 -8.55
N LEU A 90 -4.79 -8.48 -7.30
CA LEU A 90 -3.96 -7.85 -6.28
C LEU A 90 -2.47 -7.94 -6.60
N VAL A 91 -2.02 -9.10 -7.11
CA VAL A 91 -0.63 -9.25 -7.57
C VAL A 91 -0.32 -8.26 -8.69
N LYS A 92 -1.17 -8.18 -9.71
CA LYS A 92 -0.99 -7.20 -10.80
C LYS A 92 -0.92 -5.77 -10.27
N ALA A 93 -1.86 -5.38 -9.41
CA ALA A 93 -1.92 -4.04 -8.84
C ALA A 93 -0.65 -3.67 -8.04
N PHE A 94 -0.08 -4.60 -7.26
CA PHE A 94 1.17 -4.34 -6.56
C PHE A 94 2.37 -4.21 -7.51
N PHE A 95 2.42 -5.01 -8.58
CA PHE A 95 3.49 -4.91 -9.58
C PHE A 95 3.43 -3.60 -10.37
N GLU A 96 2.25 -3.25 -10.89
CA GLU A 96 2.03 -1.99 -11.62
C GLU A 96 2.46 -0.79 -10.77
N MET A 97 2.03 -0.76 -9.51
CA MET A 97 2.35 0.32 -8.59
C MET A 97 3.86 0.39 -8.25
N ARG A 98 4.55 -0.76 -8.19
CA ARG A 98 6.01 -0.79 -8.00
C ARG A 98 6.77 -0.27 -9.20
N ASP A 99 6.29 -0.59 -10.40
CA ASP A 99 6.88 -0.12 -11.65
C ASP A 99 6.75 1.40 -11.76
N GLU A 100 5.58 1.97 -11.43
CA GLU A 100 5.39 3.43 -11.36
C GLU A 100 6.37 4.11 -10.38
N VAL A 101 6.60 3.50 -9.22
CA VAL A 101 7.58 4.00 -8.25
C VAL A 101 9.00 3.95 -8.80
N ALA A 102 9.35 2.88 -9.51
CA ALA A 102 10.66 2.71 -10.12
C ALA A 102 10.90 3.73 -11.23
N GLU A 103 9.92 3.93 -12.12
CA GLU A 103 9.96 4.93 -13.17
C GLU A 103 10.13 6.34 -12.60
N PHE A 104 9.37 6.68 -11.55
CA PHE A 104 9.51 7.97 -10.91
C PHE A 104 10.91 8.17 -10.30
N LYS A 105 11.46 7.14 -9.64
CA LYS A 105 12.83 7.20 -9.09
C LYS A 105 13.87 7.42 -10.20
N LEU A 106 13.70 6.74 -11.33
CA LEU A 106 14.57 6.88 -12.49
C LEU A 106 14.49 8.31 -13.08
N GLN A 107 13.28 8.81 -13.33
CA GLN A 107 13.07 10.17 -13.84
C GLN A 107 13.68 11.20 -12.89
N ARG A 108 13.48 11.05 -11.58
CA ARG A 108 14.03 11.96 -10.58
C ARG A 108 15.56 11.96 -10.59
N ALA A 109 16.19 10.80 -10.77
CA ALA A 109 17.65 10.69 -10.87
C ALA A 109 18.18 11.37 -12.14
N LEU A 110 17.50 11.17 -13.28
CA LEU A 110 17.86 11.82 -14.56
C LEU A 110 17.72 13.35 -14.50
N GLU A 111 16.72 13.87 -13.80
CA GLU A 111 16.49 15.32 -13.65
C GLU A 111 17.38 15.97 -12.59
N GLN A 112 18.02 15.19 -11.70
CA GLN A 112 18.78 15.72 -10.57
C GLN A 112 19.95 16.64 -11.00
N PRO A 113 20.77 16.29 -12.02
CA PRO A 113 21.84 17.17 -12.48
C PRO A 113 21.32 18.52 -13.00
N LYS A 114 20.23 18.49 -13.78
CA LYS A 114 19.58 19.70 -14.31
C LYS A 114 19.06 20.60 -13.19
N ARG A 115 18.42 20.01 -12.17
CA ARG A 115 17.94 20.76 -11.01
C ARG A 115 19.08 21.40 -10.21
N LYS A 116 20.19 20.68 -10.00
CA LYS A 116 21.37 21.23 -9.31
C LYS A 116 21.95 22.42 -10.05
N SER A 117 22.16 22.28 -11.36
CA SER A 117 22.68 23.37 -12.20
C SER A 117 21.76 24.61 -12.17
N LEU A 118 20.44 24.43 -12.24
CA LEU A 118 19.49 25.53 -12.11
C LEU A 118 19.52 26.17 -10.72
N HIS A 119 19.65 25.37 -9.66
CA HIS A 119 19.73 25.87 -8.29
C HIS A 119 21.00 26.69 -8.05
N GLU A 120 22.16 26.15 -8.46
CA GLU A 120 23.46 26.85 -8.42
C GLU A 120 23.39 28.18 -9.19
N ALA A 121 22.78 28.19 -10.38
CA ALA A 121 22.60 29.42 -11.16
C ALA A 121 21.76 30.47 -10.42
N ILE A 122 20.69 30.06 -9.72
CA ILE A 122 19.84 30.96 -8.93
C ILE A 122 20.62 31.51 -7.72
N GLU A 123 21.37 30.66 -7.01
CA GLU A 123 22.17 31.07 -5.84
C GLU A 123 23.23 32.11 -6.21
N HIS A 124 23.94 31.89 -7.32
CA HIS A 124 25.01 32.79 -7.75
C HIS A 124 24.53 34.08 -8.44
N TRP A 125 23.28 34.12 -8.91
CA TRP A 125 22.71 35.28 -9.58
C TRP A 125 22.51 36.48 -8.63
N GLY A 126 22.19 36.23 -7.35
CA GLY A 126 21.99 37.28 -6.34
C GLY A 126 23.25 37.83 -5.69
N THR A 127 24.41 37.18 -5.86
CA THR A 127 25.69 37.56 -5.25
C THR A 127 26.59 38.40 -6.17
N SER A 128 26.11 38.74 -7.37
CA SER A 128 26.84 39.56 -8.34
C SER A 128 26.34 41.02 -8.30
N THR A 129 26.57 41.70 -7.17
CA THR A 129 26.46 43.17 -7.05
C THR A 129 27.65 43.66 -6.24
#